data_AF-A0A142CRD1-F1
#
_entry.id   AF-A0A142CRD1-F1
#
_cell.length_a   1.000
_cell.length_b   1.000
_cell.length_c   1.000
_cell.angle_alpha   90.00
_cell.angle_beta   90.00
_cell.angle_gamma   90.00
#
_symmetry.space_group_name_H-M   'P 1'
#
loop_
_entity.id
_entity.type
_entity.pdbx_description
1 polymer ?
#
loop_
_entity_poly.entity_id
_entity_poly.type
_entity_poly.pdbx_seq_one_letter_code
_entity_poly.pdbx_strand_id
1 'polypeptide(L)'
;MKNVTDSFVSLGHWPFAGSFGFNTDILATNPINLSVVLGVFIFFGKGVLNDLLDNRKQKILSTIRNSEELRRGAIEQLERARSRLRKVEREADEYRMNGYSEIEREKVNLINATCDSLERLEKYKNETLHFEQQRAINQVRQRVFKQALQGALGTLNSSLNSELHFRTISANIGILIAMKEITD
;
A
#
# COMPACT_ATOMS: atom_id res chain seq x y z
N MET A 1 -32.23 -44.33 101.35
CA MET A 1 -33.22 -43.34 101.86
C MET A 1 -33.84 -42.70 100.61
N LYS A 2 -35.13 -42.92 100.33
CA LYS A 2 -36.30 -42.10 100.78
C LYS A 2 -36.19 -40.66 100.25
N ASN A 3 -37.12 -40.03 99.51
CA ASN A 3 -38.55 -40.28 99.16
C ASN A 3 -38.90 -39.42 97.88
N VAL A 4 -39.73 -39.85 96.90
CA VAL A 4 -41.23 -39.68 96.75
C VAL A 4 -41.68 -38.19 96.69
N THR A 5 -42.50 -37.64 95.76
CA THR A 5 -43.21 -37.99 94.48
C THR A 5 -43.39 -36.68 93.65
N ASP A 6 -43.85 -36.62 92.38
CA ASP A 6 -45.21 -36.80 91.83
C ASP A 6 -45.19 -36.73 90.27
N SER A 7 -45.82 -37.62 89.50
CA SER A 7 -47.25 -37.63 89.05
C SER A 7 -47.55 -36.59 87.93
N PHE A 8 -48.28 -36.84 86.82
CA PHE A 8 -49.07 -38.01 86.32
C PHE A 8 -49.41 -37.84 84.80
N VAL A 9 -49.86 -38.91 84.09
CA VAL A 9 -50.63 -38.92 82.79
C VAL A 9 -49.83 -38.52 81.50
N SER A 10 -50.00 -39.09 80.29
CA SER A 10 -51.04 -39.97 79.69
C SER A 10 -50.50 -41.13 78.81
N LEU A 11 -51.39 -42.08 78.50
CA LEU A 11 -51.19 -43.31 77.73
C LEU A 11 -51.47 -43.10 76.21
N GLY A 12 -50.75 -43.78 75.30
CA GLY A 12 -51.01 -43.70 73.86
C GLY A 12 -50.20 -44.68 73.00
N HIS A 13 -50.63 -45.93 72.95
CA HIS A 13 -49.99 -47.01 72.18
C HIS A 13 -50.41 -46.96 70.70
N TRP A 14 -49.47 -47.06 69.74
CA TRP A 14 -49.75 -46.97 68.30
C TRP A 14 -49.48 -48.31 67.60
N PRO A 15 -50.49 -49.17 67.39
CA PRO A 15 -50.32 -50.42 66.67
C PRO A 15 -50.43 -50.20 65.15
N PHE A 16 -49.56 -50.88 64.39
CA PHE A 16 -49.70 -51.03 62.94
C PHE A 16 -51.03 -51.76 62.63
N ALA A 17 -51.99 -51.05 62.03
CA ALA A 17 -53.24 -51.64 61.56
C ALA A 17 -53.69 -50.93 60.27
N GLY A 18 -53.63 -51.65 59.14
CA GLY A 18 -53.90 -51.11 57.80
C GLY A 18 -53.97 -52.22 56.76
N SER A 19 -54.78 -53.25 57.03
CA SER A 19 -55.00 -54.37 56.11
C SER A 19 -55.58 -53.88 54.78
N PHE A 20 -54.98 -54.29 53.66
CA PHE A 20 -55.52 -54.08 52.32
C PHE A 20 -56.75 -54.98 52.09
N GLY A 21 -57.91 -54.55 52.58
CA GLY A 21 -59.19 -55.17 52.27
C GLY A 21 -59.68 -54.77 50.88
N PHE A 22 -59.36 -55.54 49.85
CA PHE A 22 -59.95 -55.36 48.52
C PHE A 22 -61.42 -55.79 48.53
N ASN A 23 -62.31 -54.81 48.62
CA ASN A 23 -63.76 -55.05 48.57
C ASN A 23 -64.19 -55.34 47.12
N THR A 24 -64.53 -56.59 46.81
CA THR A 24 -64.70 -57.09 45.44
C THR A 24 -65.98 -56.62 44.74
N ASP A 25 -66.90 -55.97 45.44
CA ASP A 25 -68.11 -55.35 44.86
C ASP A 25 -67.78 -54.05 44.09
N ILE A 26 -66.59 -53.47 44.30
CA ILE A 26 -66.11 -52.29 43.56
C ILE A 26 -65.63 -52.63 42.15
N LEU A 27 -65.42 -53.92 41.82
CA LEU A 27 -64.76 -54.35 40.58
C LEU A 27 -65.69 -54.65 39.40
N ALA A 28 -67.01 -54.78 39.59
CA ALA A 28 -67.92 -55.12 38.48
C ALA A 28 -68.24 -53.90 37.60
N THR A 29 -68.56 -52.76 38.21
CA THR A 29 -69.11 -51.59 37.49
C THR A 29 -68.10 -50.43 37.35
N ASN A 30 -67.26 -50.23 38.38
CA ASN A 30 -66.32 -49.09 38.43
C ASN A 30 -65.16 -49.21 37.41
N PRO A 31 -64.51 -50.38 37.20
CA PRO A 31 -63.44 -50.52 36.22
C PRO A 31 -63.92 -50.37 34.77
N ILE A 32 -65.18 -50.73 34.48
CA ILE A 32 -65.78 -50.52 33.15
C ILE A 32 -65.92 -49.03 32.86
N ASN A 33 -66.51 -48.26 33.78
CA ASN A 33 -66.63 -46.81 33.65
C ASN A 33 -65.24 -46.13 33.57
N LEU A 34 -64.31 -46.52 34.45
CA LEU A 34 -62.95 -46.01 34.45
C LEU A 34 -62.20 -46.34 33.14
N SER A 35 -62.36 -47.54 32.60
CA SER A 35 -61.74 -47.97 31.33
C SER A 35 -62.29 -47.18 30.15
N VAL A 36 -63.59 -46.91 30.10
CA VAL A 36 -64.21 -46.06 29.06
C VAL A 36 -63.68 -44.63 29.15
N VAL A 37 -63.66 -44.02 30.35
CA VAL A 37 -63.14 -42.67 30.55
C VAL A 37 -61.64 -42.59 30.22
N LEU A 38 -60.84 -43.59 30.63
CA LEU A 38 -59.42 -43.66 30.34
C LEU A 38 -59.16 -43.87 28.83
N GLY A 39 -59.97 -44.68 28.16
CA GLY A 39 -59.90 -44.88 26.70
C GLY A 39 -60.18 -43.59 25.93
N VAL A 40 -61.25 -42.87 26.30
CA VAL A 40 -61.58 -41.55 25.75
C VAL A 40 -60.46 -40.53 26.02
N PHE A 41 -59.97 -40.47 27.27
CA PHE A 41 -58.88 -39.57 27.64
C PHE A 41 -57.57 -39.85 26.88
N ILE A 42 -57.20 -41.13 26.72
CA ILE A 42 -56.02 -41.54 25.95
C ILE A 42 -56.22 -41.25 24.46
N PHE A 43 -57.42 -41.46 23.91
CA PHE A 43 -57.72 -41.22 22.49
C PHE A 43 -57.60 -39.74 22.13
N PHE A 44 -58.29 -38.85 22.85
CA PHE A 44 -58.22 -37.40 22.61
C PHE A 44 -56.88 -36.79 23.07
N GLY A 45 -56.34 -37.25 24.21
CA GLY A 45 -55.10 -36.73 24.78
C GLY A 45 -53.86 -37.07 23.94
N LYS A 46 -53.80 -38.26 23.31
CA LYS A 46 -52.66 -38.65 22.45
C LYS A 46 -52.50 -37.74 21.23
N GLY A 47 -53.60 -37.33 20.59
CA GLY A 47 -53.52 -36.41 19.44
C GLY A 47 -52.86 -35.09 19.83
N VAL A 48 -53.43 -34.40 20.83
CA VAL A 48 -52.95 -33.09 21.30
C VAL A 48 -51.52 -33.16 21.86
N LEU A 49 -51.17 -34.24 22.59
CA LEU A 49 -49.81 -34.42 23.12
C LEU A 49 -48.79 -34.71 22.01
N ASN A 50 -49.12 -35.56 21.04
CA ASN A 50 -48.24 -35.84 19.90
C ASN A 50 -48.01 -34.57 19.07
N ASP A 51 -49.07 -33.84 18.70
CA ASP A 51 -48.96 -32.60 17.93
C ASP A 51 -48.07 -31.56 18.63
N LEU A 52 -48.21 -31.40 19.95
CA LEU A 52 -47.39 -30.49 20.73
C LEU A 52 -45.92 -30.94 20.82
N LEU A 53 -45.68 -32.24 20.98
CA LEU A 53 -44.33 -32.81 21.03
C LEU A 53 -43.63 -32.76 19.67
N ASP A 54 -44.32 -33.09 18.58
CA ASP A 54 -43.78 -33.03 17.23
C ASP A 54 -43.55 -31.58 16.78
N ASN A 55 -44.43 -30.64 17.12
CA ASN A 55 -44.18 -29.20 16.90
C ASN A 55 -42.93 -28.72 17.67
N ARG A 56 -42.77 -29.10 18.94
CA ARG A 56 -41.54 -28.77 19.71
C ARG A 56 -40.29 -29.41 19.10
N LYS A 57 -40.36 -30.68 18.69
CA LYS A 57 -39.28 -31.41 18.01
C LYS A 57 -38.89 -30.75 16.69
N GLN A 58 -39.87 -30.39 15.85
CA GLN A 58 -39.65 -29.66 14.60
C GLN A 58 -39.00 -28.30 14.85
N LYS A 59 -39.49 -27.53 15.84
CA LYS A 59 -38.92 -26.22 16.20
C LYS A 59 -37.47 -26.30 16.70
N ILE A 60 -37.14 -27.34 17.48
CA ILE A 60 -35.75 -27.58 17.91
C ILE A 60 -34.88 -27.98 16.72
N LEU A 61 -35.32 -28.93 15.88
CA LEU A 61 -34.59 -29.37 14.70
C LEU A 61 -34.35 -28.24 13.68
N SER A 62 -35.35 -27.39 13.44
CA SER A 62 -35.21 -26.23 12.54
C SER A 62 -34.25 -25.19 13.11
N THR A 63 -34.25 -24.96 14.42
CA THR A 63 -33.31 -24.04 15.10
C THR A 63 -31.87 -24.57 15.04
N ILE A 64 -31.66 -25.87 15.25
CA ILE A 64 -30.34 -26.51 15.11
C ILE A 64 -29.85 -26.39 13.67
N ARG A 65 -30.65 -26.84 12.69
CA ARG A 65 -30.29 -26.80 11.26
C ARG A 65 -30.01 -25.38 10.77
N ASN A 66 -30.79 -24.39 11.22
CA ASN A 66 -30.56 -22.99 10.88
C ASN A 66 -29.24 -22.46 11.46
N SER A 67 -28.90 -22.81 12.71
CA SER A 67 -27.64 -22.39 13.32
C SER A 67 -26.41 -23.10 12.73
N GLU A 68 -26.54 -24.37 12.30
CA GLU A 68 -25.52 -25.09 11.53
C GLU A 68 -25.29 -24.45 10.15
N GLU A 69 -26.34 -24.12 9.40
CA GLU A 69 -26.21 -23.49 8.08
C GLU A 69 -25.62 -22.08 8.19
N LEU A 70 -26.06 -21.27 9.17
CA LEU A 70 -25.46 -19.97 9.46
C LEU A 70 -23.98 -20.08 9.84
N ARG A 71 -23.62 -21.05 10.69
CA ARG A 71 -22.22 -21.32 11.06
C ARG A 71 -21.40 -21.72 9.84
N ARG A 72 -21.92 -22.60 8.99
CA ARG A 72 -21.26 -23.06 7.77
C ARG A 72 -21.05 -21.89 6.79
N GLY A 73 -22.09 -21.10 6.53
CA GLY A 73 -22.01 -19.90 5.70
C GLY A 73 -21.01 -18.87 6.22
N ALA A 74 -20.96 -18.66 7.54
CA ALA A 74 -19.98 -17.77 8.19
C ALA A 74 -18.54 -18.27 8.05
N ILE A 75 -18.30 -19.58 8.21
CA ILE A 75 -16.97 -20.19 8.00
C ILE A 75 -16.52 -20.04 6.54
N GLU A 76 -17.39 -20.33 5.57
CA GLU A 76 -17.06 -20.13 4.16
C GLU A 76 -16.80 -18.65 3.82
N GLN A 77 -17.56 -17.71 4.39
CA GLN A 77 -17.30 -16.27 4.23
C GLN A 77 -15.96 -15.86 4.83
N LEU A 78 -15.62 -16.36 6.03
CA LEU A 78 -14.33 -16.13 6.69
C LEU A 78 -13.16 -16.67 5.86
N GLU A 79 -13.30 -17.87 5.29
CA GLU A 79 -12.27 -18.47 4.44
C GLU A 79 -12.10 -17.70 3.12
N ARG A 80 -13.20 -17.31 2.46
CA ARG A 80 -13.18 -16.43 1.29
C ARG A 80 -12.52 -15.08 1.59
N ALA A 81 -12.80 -14.48 2.76
CA ALA A 81 -12.18 -13.23 3.19
C ALA A 81 -10.67 -13.38 3.45
N ARG A 82 -10.24 -14.46 4.15
CA ARG A 82 -8.82 -14.77 4.38
C ARG A 82 -8.05 -15.03 3.09
N SER A 83 -8.65 -15.73 2.14
CA SER A 83 -8.06 -15.98 0.82
C SER A 83 -7.86 -14.69 0.03
N ARG A 84 -8.87 -13.79 0.04
CA ARG A 84 -8.76 -12.45 -0.56
C ARG A 84 -7.70 -11.59 0.12
N LEU A 85 -7.62 -11.61 1.46
CA LEU A 85 -6.59 -10.87 2.21
C LEU A 85 -5.18 -11.33 1.81
N ARG A 86 -4.90 -12.64 1.82
CA ARG A 86 -3.61 -13.21 1.36
C ARG A 86 -3.29 -12.96 -0.13
N LYS A 87 -4.30 -12.62 -0.94
CA LYS A 87 -4.09 -12.20 -2.32
C LYS A 87 -3.65 -10.73 -2.36
N VAL A 88 -4.43 -9.85 -1.72
CA VAL A 88 -4.14 -8.40 -1.65
C VAL A 88 -2.81 -8.11 -0.95
N GLU A 89 -2.46 -8.88 0.09
CA GLU A 89 -1.17 -8.78 0.79
C GLU A 89 0.01 -9.05 -0.14
N ARG A 90 -0.06 -10.11 -0.96
CA ARG A 90 0.95 -10.40 -1.98
C ARG A 90 0.99 -9.37 -3.11
N GLU A 91 -0.17 -8.93 -3.60
CA GLU A 91 -0.25 -7.87 -4.61
C GLU A 91 0.32 -6.54 -4.08
N ALA A 92 0.13 -6.22 -2.80
CA ALA A 92 0.69 -5.04 -2.16
C ALA A 92 2.22 -5.16 -1.96
N ASP A 93 2.73 -6.33 -1.59
CA ASP A 93 4.17 -6.58 -1.50
C ASP A 93 4.86 -6.56 -2.86
N GLU A 94 4.23 -7.12 -3.90
CA GLU A 94 4.71 -7.03 -5.28
C GLU A 94 4.71 -5.57 -5.77
N TYR A 95 3.63 -4.82 -5.54
CA TYR A 95 3.55 -3.40 -5.87
C TYR A 95 4.62 -2.58 -5.11
N ARG A 96 4.89 -2.92 -3.85
CA ARG A 96 5.94 -2.29 -3.03
C ARG A 96 7.33 -2.59 -3.57
N MET A 97 7.63 -3.85 -3.90
CA MET A 97 8.92 -4.24 -4.51
C MET A 97 9.13 -3.57 -5.87
N ASN A 98 8.13 -3.60 -6.75
CA ASN A 98 8.20 -2.97 -8.06
C ASN A 98 8.36 -1.45 -7.93
N GLY A 99 7.59 -0.80 -7.03
CA GLY A 99 7.72 0.62 -6.74
C GLY A 99 9.12 1.02 -6.27
N TYR A 100 9.75 0.27 -5.36
CA TYR A 100 11.14 0.52 -4.97
C TYR A 100 12.14 0.31 -6.12
N SER A 101 11.92 -0.68 -6.99
CA SER A 101 12.78 -0.92 -8.15
C SER A 101 12.67 0.18 -9.20
N GLU A 102 11.47 0.69 -9.47
CA GLU A 102 11.25 1.83 -10.37
C GLU A 102 11.86 3.11 -9.79
N ILE A 103 11.66 3.41 -8.50
CA ILE A 103 12.24 4.59 -7.85
C ILE A 103 13.77 4.59 -7.92
N GLU A 104 14.43 3.44 -7.67
CA GLU A 104 15.90 3.38 -7.77
C GLU A 104 16.37 3.52 -9.23
N ARG A 105 15.61 2.99 -10.20
CA ARG A 105 15.90 3.17 -11.64
C ARG A 105 15.73 4.64 -12.06
N GLU A 106 14.64 5.30 -11.66
CA GLU A 106 14.39 6.71 -11.93
C GLU A 106 15.46 7.61 -11.32
N LYS A 107 15.86 7.33 -10.06
CA LYS A 107 16.96 8.03 -9.38
C LYS A 107 18.28 7.90 -10.15
N VAL A 108 18.66 6.69 -10.58
CA VAL A 108 19.87 6.48 -11.39
C VAL A 108 19.76 7.20 -12.75
N ASN A 109 18.61 7.12 -13.41
CA ASN A 109 18.36 7.82 -14.68
C ASN A 109 18.46 9.35 -14.53
N LEU A 110 17.92 9.91 -13.44
CA LEU A 110 17.98 11.34 -13.14
C LEU A 110 19.41 11.80 -12.85
N ILE A 111 20.18 11.02 -12.09
CA ILE A 111 21.60 11.29 -11.84
C ILE A 111 22.37 11.29 -13.16
N ASN A 112 22.21 10.24 -13.98
CA ASN A 112 22.89 10.13 -15.27
C ASN A 112 22.52 11.29 -16.21
N ALA A 113 21.23 11.61 -16.36
CA ALA A 113 20.77 12.74 -17.17
C ALA A 113 21.31 14.09 -16.65
N THR A 114 21.48 14.24 -15.34
CA THR A 114 22.09 15.42 -14.73
C THR A 114 23.59 15.48 -15.05
N CYS A 115 24.33 14.37 -14.93
CA CYS A 115 25.74 14.27 -15.29
C CYS A 115 25.98 14.59 -16.78
N ASP A 116 25.21 13.99 -17.69
CA ASP A 116 25.21 14.30 -19.13
C ASP A 116 24.98 15.80 -19.40
N SER A 117 24.02 16.41 -18.68
CA SER A 117 23.73 17.83 -18.82
C SER A 117 24.88 18.73 -18.34
N LEU A 118 25.57 18.29 -17.28
CA LEU A 118 26.71 18.99 -16.68
C LEU A 118 27.94 18.92 -17.59
N GLU A 119 28.25 17.75 -18.16
CA GLU A 119 29.35 17.56 -19.12
C GLU A 119 29.15 18.42 -20.37
N ARG A 120 27.92 18.44 -20.93
CA ARG A 120 27.58 19.30 -22.07
C ARG A 120 27.73 20.78 -21.74
N LEU A 121 27.33 21.19 -20.53
CA LEU A 121 27.48 22.57 -20.06
C LEU A 121 28.96 22.96 -19.87
N GLU A 122 29.77 22.06 -19.33
CA GLU A 122 31.21 22.27 -19.16
C GLU A 122 31.92 22.39 -20.52
N LYS A 123 31.63 21.49 -21.46
CA LYS A 123 32.13 21.57 -22.83
C LYS A 123 31.77 22.91 -23.49
N TYR A 124 30.50 23.32 -23.42
CA TYR A 124 30.04 24.60 -23.95
C TYR A 124 30.74 25.80 -23.31
N LYS A 125 30.97 25.78 -21.98
CA LYS A 125 31.75 26.82 -21.28
C LYS A 125 33.19 26.88 -21.77
N ASN A 126 33.85 25.73 -21.96
CA ASN A 126 35.23 25.66 -22.43
C ASN A 126 35.37 26.16 -23.88
N GLU A 127 34.43 25.81 -24.77
CA GLU A 127 34.36 26.34 -26.14
C GLU A 127 34.15 27.87 -26.15
N THR A 128 33.22 28.37 -25.32
CA THR A 128 32.95 29.81 -25.15
C THR A 128 34.18 30.56 -24.62
N LEU A 129 34.87 29.98 -23.63
CA LEU A 129 36.07 30.58 -23.03
C LEU A 129 37.22 30.65 -24.04
N HIS A 130 37.44 29.61 -24.83
CA HIS A 130 38.44 29.64 -25.91
C HIS A 130 38.09 30.68 -26.99
N PHE A 131 36.80 30.80 -27.37
CA PHE A 131 36.36 31.83 -28.30
C PHE A 131 36.63 33.25 -27.78
N GLU A 132 36.26 33.54 -26.52
CA GLU A 132 36.52 34.85 -25.92
C GLU A 132 38.01 35.13 -25.70
N GLN A 133 38.84 34.11 -25.43
CA GLN A 133 40.30 34.25 -25.42
C GLN A 133 40.83 34.68 -26.80
N GLN A 134 40.43 34.01 -27.88
CA GLN A 134 40.85 34.37 -29.24
C GLN A 134 40.35 35.76 -29.64
N ARG A 135 39.12 36.12 -29.22
CA ARG A 135 38.55 37.46 -29.40
C ARG A 135 39.38 38.53 -28.69
N ALA A 136 39.74 38.31 -27.42
CA ALA A 136 40.57 39.22 -26.63
C ALA A 136 41.98 39.37 -27.24
N ILE A 137 42.63 38.27 -27.62
CA ILE A 137 43.94 38.27 -28.30
C ILE A 137 43.89 39.09 -29.58
N ASN A 138 42.87 38.91 -30.42
CA ASN A 138 42.72 39.66 -31.66
C ASN A 138 42.46 41.16 -31.42
N GLN A 139 41.66 41.53 -30.41
CA GLN A 139 41.47 42.93 -30.02
C GLN A 139 42.76 43.58 -29.53
N VAL A 140 43.54 42.88 -28.69
CA VAL A 140 44.85 43.36 -28.23
C VAL A 140 45.82 43.51 -29.41
N ARG A 141 45.90 42.51 -30.29
CA ARG A 141 46.73 42.55 -31.51
C ARG A 141 46.38 43.75 -32.40
N GLN A 142 45.10 44.02 -32.63
CA GLN A 142 44.65 45.18 -33.41
C GLN A 142 45.02 46.52 -32.76
N ARG A 143 44.88 46.64 -31.42
CA ARG A 143 45.28 47.85 -30.69
C ARG A 143 46.79 48.08 -30.74
N VAL A 144 47.58 47.04 -30.49
CA VAL A 144 49.05 47.09 -30.57
C VAL A 144 49.50 47.41 -31.99
N PHE A 145 48.91 46.80 -33.01
CA PHE A 145 49.19 47.11 -34.42
C PHE A 145 48.90 48.57 -34.76
N LYS A 146 47.74 49.11 -34.35
CA LYS A 146 47.38 50.51 -34.56
C LYS A 146 48.37 51.47 -33.87
N GLN A 147 48.77 51.16 -32.64
CA GLN A 147 49.75 51.94 -31.88
C GLN A 147 51.15 51.89 -32.52
N ALA A 148 51.59 50.71 -32.97
CA ALA A 148 52.85 50.54 -33.68
C ALA A 148 52.86 51.29 -35.01
N LEU A 149 51.75 51.26 -35.77
CA LEU A 149 51.59 52.02 -37.02
C LEU A 149 51.64 53.54 -36.78
N GLN A 150 50.98 54.03 -35.73
CA GLN A 150 51.05 55.44 -35.33
C GLN A 150 52.45 55.86 -34.89
N GLY A 151 53.15 55.01 -34.12
CA GLY A 151 54.54 55.23 -33.73
C GLY A 151 55.49 55.26 -34.92
N ALA A 152 55.38 54.28 -35.83
CA ALA A 152 56.16 54.22 -37.05
C ALA A 152 55.92 55.43 -37.97
N LEU A 153 54.66 55.88 -38.11
CA LEU A 153 54.32 57.09 -38.86
C LEU A 153 54.89 58.36 -38.21
N GLY A 154 54.89 58.45 -36.88
CA GLY A 154 55.55 59.53 -36.14
C GLY A 154 57.07 59.56 -36.37
N THR A 155 57.74 58.41 -36.27
CA THR A 155 59.18 58.29 -36.56
C THR A 155 59.51 58.55 -38.02
N LEU A 156 58.67 58.12 -38.95
CA LEU A 156 58.83 58.39 -40.38
C LEU A 156 58.75 59.89 -40.65
N ASN A 157 57.74 60.57 -40.10
CA ASN A 157 57.59 62.02 -40.24
C ASN A 157 58.74 62.83 -39.63
N SER A 158 59.39 62.35 -38.56
CA SER A 158 60.53 63.03 -37.94
C SER A 158 61.89 62.68 -38.56
N SER A 159 62.00 61.57 -39.29
CA SER A 159 63.22 61.13 -39.99
C SER A 159 63.21 61.44 -41.50
N LEU A 160 62.08 61.92 -42.03
CA LEU A 160 61.91 62.31 -43.42
C LEU A 160 62.89 63.45 -43.80
N ASN A 161 63.93 63.11 -44.54
CA ASN A 161 64.88 64.06 -45.13
C ASN A 161 65.05 63.76 -46.63
N SER A 162 65.72 64.65 -47.36
CA SER A 162 65.89 64.54 -48.82
C SER A 162 66.56 63.23 -49.26
N GLU A 163 67.54 62.76 -48.49
CA GLU A 163 68.26 61.50 -48.75
C GLU A 163 67.34 60.28 -48.58
N LEU A 164 66.59 60.20 -47.48
CA LEU A 164 65.63 59.12 -47.23
C LEU A 164 64.55 59.10 -48.32
N HIS A 165 63.99 60.27 -48.67
CA HIS A 165 63.03 60.42 -49.75
C HIS A 165 63.56 59.90 -51.09
N PHE A 166 64.76 60.32 -51.50
CA PHE A 166 65.35 59.91 -52.76
C PHE A 166 65.56 58.39 -52.82
N ARG A 167 66.13 57.81 -51.75
CA ARG A 167 66.32 56.35 -51.65
C ARG A 167 64.99 55.58 -51.72
N THR A 168 63.95 56.05 -51.05
CA THR A 168 62.61 55.42 -51.11
C THR A 168 61.98 55.52 -52.50
N ILE A 169 62.11 56.66 -53.18
CA ILE A 169 61.60 56.84 -54.55
C ILE A 169 62.34 55.90 -55.51
N SER A 170 63.67 55.84 -55.46
CA SER A 170 64.47 54.94 -56.29
C SER A 170 64.12 53.46 -56.05
N ALA A 171 63.94 53.05 -54.79
CA ALA A 171 63.52 51.69 -54.46
C ALA A 171 62.13 51.35 -55.00
N ASN A 172 61.15 52.26 -54.85
CA ASN A 172 59.79 52.06 -55.37
C ASN A 172 59.75 51.97 -56.90
N ILE A 173 60.57 52.76 -57.61
CA ILE A 173 60.72 52.67 -59.06
C ILE A 173 61.32 51.31 -59.45
N GLY A 174 62.34 50.84 -58.74
CA GLY A 174 62.93 49.50 -58.97
C GLY A 174 61.91 48.37 -58.78
N ILE A 175 61.08 48.43 -57.73
CA ILE A 175 59.99 47.47 -57.51
C ILE A 175 58.97 47.51 -58.65
N LEU A 176 58.60 48.71 -59.13
CA LEU A 176 57.64 48.85 -60.24
C LEU A 176 58.17 48.27 -61.55
N ILE A 177 59.46 48.46 -61.85
CA ILE A 177 60.13 47.86 -63.02
C ILE A 177 60.13 46.33 -62.90
N ALA A 178 60.54 45.79 -61.75
CA ALA A 178 60.53 44.34 -61.53
C ALA A 178 59.11 43.73 -61.60
N MET A 179 58.08 44.43 -61.10
CA MET A 179 56.69 43.99 -61.25
C MET A 179 56.25 43.96 -62.71
N LYS A 180 56.70 44.91 -63.53
CA LYS A 180 56.42 44.91 -64.96
C LYS A 180 57.09 43.72 -65.65
N GLU A 181 58.37 43.47 -65.36
CA GLU A 181 59.15 42.33 -65.90
C GLU A 181 58.64 40.94 -65.47
N ILE A 182 57.81 40.85 -64.44
CA ILE A 182 57.13 39.61 -64.00
C ILE A 182 55.75 39.44 -64.69
N THR A 183 55.21 40.50 -65.30
CA THR A 183 53.87 40.52 -65.89
C THR A 183 53.90 40.44 -67.43
N ASP A 184 55.05 40.71 -68.04
CA ASP A 184 55.37 40.48 -69.47
C ASP A 184 55.89 39.04 -69.71
#